data_AF-A0A6B2FXE3-F1
#
_entry.id   AF-A0A6B2FXE3-F1
#
_cell.length_a   1.000
_cell.length_b   1.000
_cell.length_c   1.000
_cell.angle_alpha   90.00
_cell.angle_beta   90.00
_cell.angle_gamma   90.00
#
_symmetry.space_group_name_H-M   'P 1'
#
loop_
_entity.id
_entity.type
_entity.pdbx_description
1 polymer ?
#
loop_
_entity_poly.entity_id
_entity_poly.type
_entity_poly.pdbx_seq_one_letter_code
_entity_poly.pdbx_strand_id
1 'polypeptide(L)'
;RLFHAELEKYLTMGEYKDKNYVYLRTTARTETTSATSSNALWEVEIAMEQPWQNDFGRWDSLFKIKHLASGLYLSYIENKFPGIEKGAEELTICQFNENCLFEFHPTNKQKLHDCISLGSYVLIKNVNSNKWVHSTDIAIDTDESRPVMHKVQLFSGCDDIEAFSIVSVSKEEIRALDFANGSQDALCDIIYSLRNKEFPEKIQRWAYNLLLELIYFVVQKEDYTKKIPLAEINEYVPDRDRQKLLREQGILDNVFEMIRIPFEYSEDSPPILSYQELQEKPKELFRDLLRNCYQLLRISSKNYRKNQEYVADHFCLMQTQIGLDISAEETITDLVHNNRNLLEKHVTHKEVSTFISLIHQKHDCRYFDYLSDLCVCKGAAISSTQELVCQNLFQHDILIETKLINNVVVLVWCKEHRSKSIDQIAYGLSLKKSDDIRILNYYERQLKLFSVLALDRQYLAINILCKELSIDLIMMCINNPNLPYSLRAAFCKVMLTVHIDRDPHEFIPCVRLSRIWTEIPSFE
;
A
#
# COMPACT_ATOMS: atom_id res chain seq x y z
N ARG A 1 -21.39 -0.70 -17.19
CA ARG A 1 -21.49 -1.64 -16.05
C ARG A 1 -22.92 -2.15 -15.97
N LEU A 2 -23.10 -3.43 -15.62
CA LEU A 2 -24.43 -4.04 -15.41
C LEU A 2 -24.68 -4.14 -13.90
N PHE A 3 -25.70 -3.44 -13.41
CA PHE A 3 -26.04 -3.36 -11.98
C PHE A 3 -27.43 -3.97 -11.76
N HIS A 4 -27.50 -5.03 -10.96
CA HIS A 4 -28.77 -5.67 -10.63
C HIS A 4 -29.59 -4.76 -9.71
N ALA A 5 -30.81 -4.41 -10.11
CA ALA A 5 -31.61 -3.38 -9.45
C ALA A 5 -32.07 -3.81 -8.05
N GLU A 6 -32.65 -5.00 -7.91
CA GLU A 6 -33.21 -5.46 -6.63
C GLU A 6 -32.13 -5.86 -5.62
N LEU A 7 -31.17 -6.68 -6.04
CA LEU A 7 -30.09 -7.14 -5.17
C LEU A 7 -29.02 -6.07 -4.89
N GLU A 8 -29.02 -4.99 -5.65
CA GLU A 8 -27.99 -3.94 -5.61
C GLU A 8 -26.55 -4.46 -5.78
N LYS A 9 -26.35 -5.41 -6.71
CA LYS A 9 -25.04 -6.05 -6.97
C LYS A 9 -24.57 -5.77 -8.39
N TYR A 10 -23.26 -5.57 -8.55
CA TYR A 10 -22.66 -5.52 -9.89
C TYR A 10 -22.41 -6.91 -10.44
N LEU A 11 -22.68 -7.10 -11.73
CA LEU A 11 -22.21 -8.27 -12.48
C LEU A 11 -20.71 -8.13 -12.71
N THR A 12 -19.95 -9.09 -12.21
CA THR A 12 -18.49 -9.08 -12.22
C THR A 12 -17.93 -10.37 -12.75
N MET A 13 -16.75 -10.28 -13.34
CA MET A 13 -15.93 -11.43 -13.69
C MET A 13 -14.69 -11.47 -12.80
N GLY A 14 -14.36 -12.63 -12.24
CA GLY A 14 -13.12 -12.77 -11.50
C GLY A 14 -12.64 -14.20 -11.42
N GLU A 15 -11.37 -14.34 -11.08
CA GLU A 15 -10.73 -15.63 -10.87
C GLU A 15 -10.93 -16.10 -9.43
N TYR A 16 -11.31 -17.37 -9.26
CA TYR A 16 -11.37 -18.06 -7.98
C TYR A 16 -10.89 -19.50 -8.17
N LYS A 17 -9.86 -19.91 -7.42
CA LYS A 17 -9.20 -21.23 -7.55
C LYS A 17 -8.81 -21.56 -8.99
N ASP A 18 -8.06 -20.64 -9.61
CA ASP A 18 -7.52 -20.75 -10.98
C ASP A 18 -8.59 -20.94 -12.08
N LYS A 19 -9.83 -20.50 -11.81
CA LYS A 19 -10.95 -20.54 -12.76
C LYS A 19 -11.68 -19.22 -12.78
N ASN A 20 -12.06 -18.78 -13.99
CA ASN A 20 -12.86 -17.59 -14.18
C ASN A 20 -14.34 -17.88 -13.96
N TYR A 21 -14.98 -17.05 -13.14
CA TYR A 21 -16.41 -17.11 -12.86
C TYR A 21 -17.06 -15.76 -13.16
N VAL A 22 -18.31 -15.82 -13.64
CA VAL A 22 -19.21 -14.66 -13.71
C VAL A 22 -20.16 -14.74 -12.53
N TYR A 23 -20.21 -13.67 -11.73
CA TYR A 23 -20.97 -13.65 -10.49
C TYR A 23 -21.49 -12.26 -10.15
N LEU A 24 -22.53 -12.22 -9.32
CA LEU A 24 -22.99 -11.00 -8.66
C LEU A 24 -22.20 -10.81 -7.37
N ARG A 25 -21.53 -9.66 -7.28
CA ARG A 25 -20.66 -9.34 -6.13
C ARG A 25 -21.44 -8.69 -5.00
N THR A 26 -21.45 -9.32 -3.84
CA THR A 26 -21.94 -8.69 -2.59
C THR A 26 -20.92 -7.71 -2.04
N THR A 27 -21.38 -6.55 -1.57
CA THR A 27 -20.55 -5.52 -0.96
C THR A 27 -21.06 -5.16 0.43
N ALA A 28 -20.14 -4.89 1.36
CA ALA A 28 -20.47 -4.42 2.71
C ALA A 28 -20.53 -2.88 2.82
N ARG A 29 -20.45 -2.17 1.69
CA ARG A 29 -20.57 -0.71 1.66
C ARG A 29 -22.03 -0.29 1.84
N THR A 30 -22.25 0.84 2.50
CA THR A 30 -23.58 1.44 2.67
C THR A 30 -24.19 1.87 1.34
N GLU A 31 -23.36 2.39 0.43
CA GLU A 31 -23.76 2.72 -0.94
C GLU A 31 -23.15 1.69 -1.90
N THR A 32 -24.00 0.80 -2.40
CA THR A 32 -23.65 -0.30 -3.31
C THR A 32 -23.09 0.20 -4.65
N THR A 33 -23.64 1.31 -5.17
CA THR A 33 -23.21 1.97 -6.41
C THR A 33 -21.79 2.52 -6.36
N SER A 34 -21.27 2.82 -5.17
CA SER A 34 -19.87 3.26 -4.99
C SER A 34 -18.85 2.12 -5.16
N ALA A 35 -19.29 0.86 -5.10
CA ALA A 35 -18.43 -0.32 -5.11
C ALA A 35 -17.97 -0.73 -6.53
N THR A 36 -17.35 0.21 -7.24
CA THR A 36 -16.85 0.02 -8.61
C THR A 36 -15.58 -0.85 -8.62
N SER A 37 -15.44 -1.71 -9.64
CA SER A 37 -14.22 -2.49 -9.96
C SER A 37 -13.95 -2.43 -11.46
N SER A 38 -12.70 -2.64 -11.87
CA SER A 38 -12.35 -2.86 -13.28
C SER A 38 -12.96 -4.15 -13.82
N ASN A 39 -13.03 -5.17 -12.97
CA ASN A 39 -13.67 -6.47 -13.22
C ASN A 39 -15.20 -6.43 -13.42
N ALA A 40 -15.83 -5.26 -13.29
CA ALA A 40 -17.26 -5.04 -13.54
C ALA A 40 -17.53 -4.33 -14.87
N LEU A 41 -16.48 -4.07 -15.66
CA LEU A 41 -16.57 -3.33 -16.90
C LEU A 41 -16.89 -4.27 -18.05
N TRP A 42 -18.01 -3.96 -18.71
CA TRP A 42 -18.53 -4.71 -19.84
C TRP A 42 -18.73 -3.75 -21.01
N GLU A 43 -18.13 -4.08 -22.14
CA GLU A 43 -18.35 -3.46 -23.43
C GLU A 43 -19.55 -4.13 -24.09
N VAL A 44 -20.54 -3.32 -24.48
CA VAL A 44 -21.76 -3.81 -25.15
C VAL A 44 -21.60 -3.51 -26.64
N GLU A 45 -21.45 -4.56 -27.43
CA GLU A 45 -21.32 -4.48 -28.88
C GLU A 45 -22.63 -4.93 -29.54
N ILE A 46 -23.02 -4.29 -30.64
CA ILE A 46 -24.19 -4.73 -31.42
C ILE A 46 -23.73 -5.81 -32.39
N ALA A 47 -24.43 -6.94 -32.41
CA ALA A 47 -24.17 -8.01 -33.36
C ALA A 47 -24.74 -7.60 -34.74
N MET A 48 -23.87 -7.01 -35.57
CA MET A 48 -24.14 -6.66 -36.95
C MET A 48 -23.59 -7.72 -37.91
N GLU A 49 -24.17 -7.80 -39.12
CA GLU A 49 -23.66 -8.67 -40.20
C GLU A 49 -22.23 -8.29 -40.62
N GLN A 50 -21.91 -6.99 -40.61
CA GLN A 50 -20.59 -6.48 -40.99
C GLN A 50 -19.83 -5.93 -39.76
N PRO A 51 -18.57 -6.35 -39.52
CA PRO A 51 -17.81 -5.96 -38.32
C PRO A 51 -17.51 -4.47 -38.16
N TRP A 52 -17.52 -3.69 -39.25
CA TRP A 52 -17.21 -2.25 -39.23
C TRP A 52 -18.44 -1.34 -39.10
N GLN A 53 -19.64 -1.92 -39.09
CA GLN A 53 -20.88 -1.17 -38.93
C GLN A 53 -21.13 -0.88 -37.46
N ASN A 54 -21.36 0.40 -37.16
CA ASN A 54 -21.86 0.85 -35.87
C ASN A 54 -23.22 1.51 -36.07
N ASP A 55 -24.19 1.15 -35.24
CA ASP A 55 -25.48 1.82 -35.13
C ASP A 55 -25.79 2.05 -33.64
N PHE A 56 -26.90 2.72 -33.36
CA PHE A 56 -27.45 2.81 -32.01
C PHE A 56 -28.15 1.50 -31.63
N GLY A 57 -27.90 1.02 -30.42
CA GLY A 57 -28.57 -0.17 -29.89
C GLY A 57 -30.08 0.08 -29.71
N ARG A 58 -30.90 -0.74 -30.35
CA ARG A 58 -32.37 -0.72 -30.24
C ARG A 58 -32.85 -1.97 -29.51
N TRP A 59 -34.10 -1.99 -29.08
CA TRP A 59 -34.68 -3.14 -28.38
C TRP A 59 -34.81 -4.41 -29.25
N ASP A 60 -34.83 -4.25 -30.56
CA ASP A 60 -34.80 -5.34 -31.55
C ASP A 60 -33.38 -5.77 -31.95
N SER A 61 -32.34 -5.17 -31.35
CA SER A 61 -30.94 -5.49 -31.66
C SER A 61 -30.44 -6.69 -30.86
N LEU A 62 -29.52 -7.43 -31.47
CA LEU A 62 -28.74 -8.47 -30.81
C LEU A 62 -27.45 -7.88 -30.24
N PHE A 63 -27.07 -8.28 -29.04
CA PHE A 63 -25.93 -7.75 -28.32
C PHE A 63 -24.90 -8.83 -27.98
N LYS A 64 -23.62 -8.44 -28.01
CA LYS A 64 -22.50 -9.18 -27.44
C LYS A 64 -22.00 -8.41 -26.24
N ILE A 65 -21.77 -9.10 -25.13
CA ILE A 65 -21.33 -8.48 -23.88
C ILE A 65 -19.90 -8.96 -23.62
N LYS A 66 -18.93 -8.07 -23.80
CA LYS A 66 -17.50 -8.38 -23.70
C LYS A 66 -16.93 -7.83 -22.39
N HIS A 67 -16.22 -8.66 -21.65
CA HIS A 67 -15.53 -8.24 -20.44
C HIS A 67 -14.28 -7.44 -20.81
N LEU A 68 -14.19 -6.20 -20.33
CA LEU A 68 -13.20 -5.24 -20.82
C LEU A 68 -11.76 -5.63 -20.44
N ALA A 69 -11.54 -6.15 -19.23
CA ALA A 69 -10.18 -6.48 -18.79
C ALA A 69 -9.63 -7.80 -19.36
N SER A 70 -10.48 -8.77 -19.70
CA SER A 70 -10.03 -10.07 -20.26
C SER A 70 -10.24 -10.21 -21.77
N GLY A 71 -11.06 -9.35 -22.37
CA GLY A 71 -11.43 -9.44 -23.79
C GLY A 71 -12.35 -10.62 -24.15
N LEU A 72 -12.83 -11.39 -23.16
CA LEU A 72 -13.73 -12.53 -23.36
C LEU A 72 -15.19 -12.11 -23.36
N TYR A 73 -16.05 -12.88 -24.02
CA TYR A 73 -17.49 -12.61 -24.12
C TYR A 73 -18.27 -13.40 -23.07
N LEU A 74 -19.32 -12.79 -22.54
CA LEU A 74 -20.33 -13.45 -21.71
C LEU A 74 -20.97 -14.57 -22.52
N SER A 75 -21.17 -15.72 -21.89
CA SER A 75 -21.78 -16.91 -22.48
C SER A 75 -22.41 -17.74 -21.37
N TYR A 76 -22.84 -18.96 -21.68
CA TYR A 76 -23.35 -19.91 -20.71
C TYR A 76 -22.84 -21.33 -20.97
N ILE A 77 -22.83 -22.13 -19.90
CA ILE A 77 -22.53 -23.57 -19.95
C ILE A 77 -23.67 -24.37 -19.33
N GLU A 78 -23.97 -25.53 -19.93
CA GLU A 78 -24.92 -26.47 -19.35
C GLU A 78 -24.32 -27.13 -18.10
N ASN A 79 -24.96 -26.96 -16.95
CA ASN A 79 -24.52 -27.62 -15.73
C ASN A 79 -24.89 -29.10 -15.77
N LYS A 80 -23.86 -29.97 -15.78
CA LYS A 80 -24.03 -31.44 -15.73
C LYS A 80 -24.08 -32.00 -14.30
N PHE A 81 -24.13 -31.16 -13.27
CA PHE A 81 -24.09 -31.60 -11.88
C PHE A 81 -25.44 -32.17 -11.39
N PRO A 82 -25.46 -33.37 -10.77
CA PRO A 82 -26.67 -33.96 -10.22
C PRO A 82 -27.03 -33.29 -8.87
N GLY A 83 -28.05 -32.43 -8.86
CA GLY A 83 -28.58 -31.84 -7.61
C GLY A 83 -29.14 -30.42 -7.74
N ILE A 84 -28.79 -29.70 -8.81
CA ILE A 84 -29.45 -28.45 -9.24
C ILE A 84 -30.54 -28.85 -10.24
N GLU A 85 -31.65 -28.11 -10.32
CA GLU A 85 -32.75 -28.41 -11.25
C GLU A 85 -32.22 -28.83 -12.63
N LYS A 86 -32.69 -29.99 -13.12
CA LYS A 86 -32.28 -30.52 -14.43
C LYS A 86 -32.52 -29.44 -15.49
N GLY A 87 -31.44 -28.91 -16.08
CA GLY A 87 -31.51 -27.92 -17.17
C GLY A 87 -31.11 -26.49 -16.80
N ALA A 88 -30.63 -26.24 -15.58
CA ALA A 88 -30.03 -24.94 -15.24
C ALA A 88 -28.71 -24.73 -16.02
N GLU A 89 -28.61 -23.59 -16.70
CA GLU A 89 -27.41 -23.16 -17.41
C GLU A 89 -26.71 -22.07 -16.58
N GLU A 90 -25.40 -22.14 -16.43
CA GLU A 90 -24.63 -21.17 -15.63
C GLU A 90 -23.90 -20.18 -16.54
N LEU A 91 -23.96 -18.89 -16.19
CA LEU A 91 -23.22 -17.88 -16.93
C LEU A 91 -21.71 -18.09 -16.78
N THR A 92 -21.00 -17.91 -17.89
CA THR A 92 -19.55 -18.02 -17.96
C THR A 92 -18.99 -17.00 -18.95
N ILE A 93 -17.68 -17.03 -19.17
CA ILE A 93 -16.99 -16.27 -20.22
C ILE A 93 -16.27 -17.23 -21.18
N CYS A 94 -16.23 -16.88 -22.47
CA CYS A 94 -15.47 -17.62 -23.46
C CYS A 94 -15.05 -16.73 -24.65
N GLN A 95 -14.30 -17.31 -25.59
CA GLN A 95 -14.17 -16.71 -26.92
C GLN A 95 -15.53 -16.69 -27.62
N PHE A 96 -15.72 -15.73 -28.53
CA PHE A 96 -17.01 -15.52 -29.18
C PHE A 96 -17.55 -16.79 -29.86
N ASN A 97 -18.78 -17.16 -29.52
CA ASN A 97 -19.53 -18.26 -30.12
C ASN A 97 -21.03 -17.90 -30.19
N GLU A 98 -21.85 -18.79 -30.73
CA GLU A 98 -23.31 -18.60 -30.88
C GLU A 98 -24.02 -18.40 -29.52
N ASN A 99 -23.47 -18.95 -28.44
CA ASN A 99 -23.99 -18.80 -27.08
C ASN A 99 -23.73 -17.41 -26.48
N CYS A 100 -22.89 -16.57 -27.10
CA CYS A 100 -22.57 -15.21 -26.66
C CYS A 100 -23.58 -14.13 -27.09
N LEU A 101 -24.67 -14.52 -27.77
CA LEU A 101 -25.67 -13.58 -28.27
C LEU A 101 -26.82 -13.39 -27.27
N PHE A 102 -27.11 -12.13 -26.96
CA PHE A 102 -28.16 -11.73 -26.01
C PHE A 102 -29.10 -10.69 -26.59
N GLU A 103 -30.34 -10.69 -26.11
CA GLU A 103 -31.36 -9.67 -26.35
C GLU A 103 -31.60 -8.87 -25.06
N PHE A 104 -31.81 -7.57 -25.19
CA PHE A 104 -32.27 -6.71 -24.09
C PHE A 104 -33.76 -6.44 -24.24
N HIS A 105 -34.52 -6.69 -23.18
CA HIS A 105 -35.95 -6.46 -23.13
C HIS A 105 -36.28 -5.33 -22.16
N PRO A 106 -37.16 -4.38 -22.52
CA PRO A 106 -37.53 -3.26 -21.65
C PRO A 106 -38.48 -3.71 -20.55
N THR A 107 -38.33 -3.17 -19.34
CA THR A 107 -39.28 -3.40 -18.23
C THR A 107 -40.56 -2.57 -18.36
N ASN A 108 -40.51 -1.47 -19.12
CA ASN A 108 -41.63 -0.57 -19.38
C ASN A 108 -42.12 -0.70 -20.84
N LYS A 109 -43.36 -0.28 -21.13
CA LYS A 109 -43.87 -0.24 -22.51
C LYS A 109 -43.09 0.77 -23.36
N GLN A 110 -42.14 0.27 -24.16
CA GLN A 110 -41.39 1.02 -25.16
C GLN A 110 -41.62 0.43 -26.56
N LYS A 111 -41.39 1.20 -27.63
CA LYS A 111 -41.50 0.64 -28.99
C LYS A 111 -40.21 -0.12 -29.31
N LEU A 112 -40.33 -1.23 -30.03
CA LEU A 112 -39.19 -2.11 -30.36
C LEU A 112 -38.05 -1.39 -31.12
N HIS A 113 -38.38 -0.40 -31.95
CA HIS A 113 -37.39 0.37 -32.71
C HIS A 113 -36.81 1.58 -31.96
N ASP A 114 -37.24 1.83 -30.72
CA ASP A 114 -36.68 2.90 -29.91
C ASP A 114 -35.25 2.55 -29.49
N CYS A 115 -34.39 3.57 -29.37
CA CYS A 115 -33.02 3.39 -28.91
C CYS A 115 -32.98 3.16 -27.40
N ILE A 116 -32.07 2.29 -26.94
CA ILE A 116 -31.86 2.03 -25.52
C ILE A 116 -31.09 3.21 -24.90
N SER A 117 -31.72 3.95 -23.99
CA SER A 117 -31.05 5.02 -23.24
C SER A 117 -30.09 4.48 -22.16
N LEU A 118 -29.04 5.24 -21.85
CA LEU A 118 -28.17 4.99 -20.70
C LEU A 118 -28.98 5.13 -19.39
N GLY A 119 -28.76 4.24 -18.43
CA GLY A 119 -29.54 4.18 -17.19
C GLY A 119 -30.88 3.44 -17.31
N SER A 120 -31.20 2.87 -18.47
CA SER A 120 -32.36 1.99 -18.63
C SER A 120 -32.19 0.69 -17.84
N TYR A 121 -33.31 0.19 -17.34
CA TYR A 121 -33.44 -1.14 -16.77
C TYR A 121 -33.79 -2.13 -17.88
N VAL A 122 -33.00 -3.19 -17.99
CA VAL A 122 -33.12 -4.22 -19.03
C VAL A 122 -33.20 -5.60 -18.40
N LEU A 123 -34.05 -6.44 -18.97
CA LEU A 123 -34.01 -7.88 -18.76
C LEU A 123 -33.14 -8.48 -19.87
N ILE A 124 -32.26 -9.40 -19.50
CA ILE A 124 -31.28 -9.98 -20.42
C ILE A 124 -31.69 -11.40 -20.76
N LYS A 125 -31.81 -11.70 -22.05
CA LYS A 125 -32.21 -13.02 -22.55
C LYS A 125 -31.15 -13.57 -23.50
N ASN A 126 -30.79 -14.85 -23.34
CA ASN A 126 -29.90 -15.52 -24.29
C ASN A 126 -30.67 -15.96 -25.54
N VAL A 127 -30.09 -15.73 -26.72
CA VAL A 127 -30.72 -16.05 -28.01
C VAL A 127 -30.77 -17.56 -28.25
N ASN A 128 -29.67 -18.28 -27.97
CA ASN A 128 -29.56 -19.69 -28.33
C ASN A 128 -30.36 -20.60 -27.37
N SER A 129 -30.23 -20.41 -26.05
CA SER A 129 -31.01 -21.19 -25.08
C SER A 129 -32.44 -20.69 -24.87
N ASN A 130 -32.76 -19.48 -25.36
CA ASN A 130 -34.05 -18.84 -25.20
C ASN A 130 -34.47 -18.67 -23.72
N LYS A 131 -33.47 -18.54 -22.82
CA LYS A 131 -33.62 -18.40 -21.36
C LYS A 131 -33.19 -17.01 -20.88
N TRP A 132 -33.73 -16.58 -19.76
CA TRP A 132 -33.50 -15.29 -19.12
C TRP A 132 -32.40 -15.40 -18.08
N VAL A 133 -31.65 -14.31 -17.88
CA VAL A 133 -30.62 -14.20 -16.83
C VAL A 133 -31.30 -13.95 -15.48
N HIS A 134 -31.06 -14.85 -14.52
CA HIS A 134 -31.51 -14.69 -13.14
C HIS A 134 -30.34 -14.77 -12.16
N SER A 135 -30.44 -13.98 -11.11
CA SER A 135 -29.63 -14.06 -9.92
C SER A 135 -29.97 -15.30 -9.09
N THR A 136 -28.98 -15.82 -8.36
CA THR A 136 -29.17 -16.92 -7.41
C THR A 136 -28.42 -16.63 -6.12
N ASP A 137 -28.89 -17.15 -4.99
CA ASP A 137 -28.19 -17.03 -3.71
C ASP A 137 -27.05 -18.05 -3.55
N ILE A 138 -26.79 -18.89 -4.56
CA ILE A 138 -25.76 -19.93 -4.52
C ILE A 138 -24.38 -19.26 -4.55
N ALA A 139 -23.66 -19.36 -3.44
CA ALA A 139 -22.29 -18.85 -3.34
C ALA A 139 -21.28 -19.76 -4.07
N ILE A 140 -20.28 -19.15 -4.68
CA ILE A 140 -19.13 -19.85 -5.30
C ILE A 140 -18.01 -20.07 -4.26
N ASP A 141 -17.82 -19.07 -3.40
CA ASP A 141 -16.80 -19.00 -2.35
C ASP A 141 -17.30 -19.54 -1.01
N THR A 142 -17.79 -20.78 -1.01
CA THR A 142 -18.37 -21.43 0.18
C THR A 142 -17.38 -21.67 1.32
N ASP A 143 -16.08 -21.64 1.03
CA ASP A 143 -15.02 -21.87 2.01
C ASP A 143 -14.74 -20.62 2.87
N GLU A 144 -15.21 -19.46 2.41
CA GLU A 144 -15.02 -18.19 3.11
C GLU A 144 -16.09 -17.98 4.19
N SER A 145 -15.67 -17.37 5.32
CA SER A 145 -16.58 -17.08 6.44
C SER A 145 -17.75 -16.16 6.05
N ARG A 146 -17.58 -15.36 4.99
CA ARG A 146 -18.58 -14.46 4.42
C ARG A 146 -18.48 -14.51 2.89
N PRO A 147 -19.30 -15.33 2.21
CA PRO A 147 -19.26 -15.42 0.76
C PRO A 147 -19.69 -14.11 0.10
N VAL A 148 -19.00 -13.72 -0.96
CA VAL A 148 -19.25 -12.49 -1.73
C VAL A 148 -19.57 -12.77 -3.19
N MET A 149 -19.32 -13.98 -3.68
CA MET A 149 -19.50 -14.36 -5.08
C MET A 149 -20.78 -15.20 -5.26
N HIS A 150 -21.84 -14.61 -5.80
CA HIS A 150 -23.10 -15.32 -6.05
C HIS A 150 -23.27 -15.67 -7.52
N LYS A 151 -23.64 -16.93 -7.80
CA LYS A 151 -23.83 -17.43 -9.15
C LYS A 151 -24.98 -16.72 -9.87
N VAL A 152 -24.85 -16.66 -11.19
CA VAL A 152 -25.88 -16.19 -12.10
C VAL A 152 -26.18 -17.29 -13.11
N GLN A 153 -27.46 -17.57 -13.33
CA GLN A 153 -27.93 -18.69 -14.13
C GLN A 153 -28.96 -18.24 -15.16
N LEU A 154 -29.21 -19.10 -16.15
CA LEU A 154 -30.27 -18.91 -17.13
C LEU A 154 -31.47 -19.81 -16.82
N PHE A 155 -32.67 -19.21 -16.74
CA PHE A 155 -33.94 -19.89 -16.49
C PHE A 155 -34.98 -19.60 -17.58
N SER A 156 -35.96 -20.50 -17.75
CA SER A 156 -37.01 -20.33 -18.77
C SER A 156 -38.12 -19.34 -18.37
N GLY A 157 -38.28 -19.05 -17.08
CA GLY A 157 -39.19 -18.01 -16.58
C GLY A 157 -38.63 -16.61 -16.83
N CYS A 158 -39.49 -15.61 -16.87
CA CYS A 158 -39.09 -14.20 -16.91
C CYS A 158 -39.70 -13.52 -15.68
N ASP A 159 -38.84 -12.98 -14.82
CA ASP A 159 -39.25 -12.24 -13.63
C ASP A 159 -38.75 -10.79 -13.74
N ASP A 160 -39.66 -9.82 -13.63
CA ASP A 160 -39.33 -8.38 -13.74
C ASP A 160 -38.37 -7.89 -12.64
N ILE A 161 -38.23 -8.65 -11.56
CA ILE A 161 -37.34 -8.37 -10.42
C ILE A 161 -35.86 -8.54 -10.81
N GLU A 162 -35.57 -9.35 -11.84
CA GLU A 162 -34.20 -9.66 -12.32
C GLU A 162 -33.64 -8.58 -13.27
N ALA A 163 -34.14 -7.35 -13.17
CA ALA A 163 -33.74 -6.26 -14.05
C ALA A 163 -32.34 -5.72 -13.74
N PHE A 164 -31.55 -5.52 -14.80
CA PHE A 164 -30.23 -4.88 -14.74
C PHE A 164 -30.30 -3.44 -15.23
N SER A 165 -29.76 -2.51 -14.45
CA SER A 165 -29.49 -1.14 -14.88
C SER A 165 -28.18 -1.06 -15.67
N ILE A 166 -28.23 -0.45 -16.85
CA ILE A 166 -27.04 -0.15 -17.66
C ILE A 166 -26.42 1.16 -17.19
N VAL A 167 -25.35 1.08 -16.41
CA VAL A 167 -24.65 2.24 -15.86
C VAL A 167 -23.48 2.62 -16.79
N SER A 168 -23.48 3.86 -17.29
CA SER A 168 -22.41 4.40 -18.12
C SER A 168 -21.12 4.58 -17.31
N VAL A 169 -19.99 4.54 -18.02
CA VAL A 169 -18.65 4.66 -17.45
C VAL A 169 -17.93 5.80 -18.14
N SER A 170 -17.12 6.55 -17.38
CA SER A 170 -16.35 7.68 -17.93
C SER A 170 -15.27 7.18 -18.90
N LYS A 171 -14.91 8.01 -19.88
CA LYS A 171 -13.85 7.67 -20.84
C LYS A 171 -12.48 7.64 -20.16
N GLU A 172 -12.33 8.43 -19.11
CA GLU A 172 -11.12 8.53 -18.29
C GLU A 172 -10.83 7.21 -17.56
N GLU A 173 -11.86 6.57 -17.00
CA GLU A 173 -11.72 5.27 -16.34
C GLU A 173 -11.32 4.16 -17.33
N ILE A 174 -11.90 4.16 -18.53
CA ILE A 174 -11.55 3.20 -19.59
C ILE A 174 -10.10 3.38 -20.02
N ARG A 175 -9.66 4.62 -20.31
CA ARG A 175 -8.26 4.92 -20.65
C ARG A 175 -7.28 4.50 -19.56
N ALA A 176 -7.68 4.66 -18.29
CA ALA A 176 -6.86 4.25 -17.16
C ALA A 176 -6.70 2.73 -17.09
N LEU A 177 -7.77 1.97 -17.37
CA LEU A 177 -7.70 0.51 -17.47
C LEU A 177 -6.84 0.07 -18.68
N ASP A 178 -7.04 0.67 -19.85
CA ASP A 178 -6.27 0.34 -21.06
C ASP A 178 -4.77 0.58 -20.84
N PHE A 179 -4.41 1.70 -20.19
CA PHE A 179 -3.03 1.99 -19.81
C PHE A 179 -2.47 0.95 -18.83
N ALA A 180 -3.26 0.53 -17.83
CA ALA A 180 -2.84 -0.49 -16.88
C ALA A 180 -2.60 -1.86 -17.56
N ASN A 181 -3.51 -2.28 -18.45
CA ASN A 181 -3.36 -3.53 -19.20
C ASN A 181 -2.14 -3.49 -20.13
N GLY A 182 -1.98 -2.43 -20.91
CA GLY A 182 -0.80 -2.26 -21.77
C GLY A 182 0.51 -2.18 -20.99
N SER A 183 0.49 -1.61 -19.78
CA SER A 183 1.65 -1.61 -18.88
C SER A 183 1.95 -2.99 -18.33
N GLN A 184 0.93 -3.79 -18.00
CA GLN A 184 1.11 -5.15 -17.53
C GLN A 184 1.75 -6.03 -18.62
N ASP A 185 1.27 -5.96 -19.86
CA ASP A 185 1.86 -6.67 -21.00
C ASP A 185 3.33 -6.28 -21.21
N ALA A 186 3.62 -4.97 -21.22
CA ALA A 186 4.98 -4.46 -21.36
C ALA A 186 5.90 -4.92 -20.23
N LEU A 187 5.41 -4.97 -18.98
CA LEU A 187 6.18 -5.48 -17.85
C LEU A 187 6.44 -6.99 -17.97
N CYS A 188 5.49 -7.78 -18.49
CA CYS A 188 5.70 -9.19 -18.77
C CYS A 188 6.83 -9.42 -19.77
N ASP A 189 6.88 -8.62 -20.85
CA ASP A 189 7.99 -8.68 -21.83
C ASP A 189 9.34 -8.32 -21.19
N ILE A 190 9.36 -7.27 -20.35
CA ILE A 190 10.55 -6.86 -19.59
C ILE A 190 11.02 -7.99 -18.66
N ILE A 191 10.10 -8.62 -17.93
CA ILE A 191 10.39 -9.74 -17.03
C ILE A 191 10.91 -10.94 -17.82
N TYR A 192 10.35 -11.23 -18.99
CA TYR A 192 10.83 -12.29 -19.87
C TYR A 192 12.28 -12.05 -20.30
N SER A 193 12.60 -10.84 -20.77
CA SER A 193 13.98 -10.45 -21.10
C SER A 193 14.92 -10.53 -19.89
N LEU A 194 14.44 -10.14 -18.71
CA LEU A 194 15.20 -10.18 -17.47
C LEU A 194 15.51 -11.63 -17.05
N ARG A 195 14.53 -12.55 -17.12
CA ARG A 195 14.71 -13.99 -16.83
C ARG A 195 15.72 -14.64 -17.78
N ASN A 196 15.70 -14.24 -19.05
CA ASN A 196 16.65 -14.72 -20.07
C ASN A 196 18.03 -14.05 -19.98
N LYS A 197 18.25 -13.13 -19.03
CA LYS A 197 19.48 -12.33 -18.85
C LYS A 197 19.83 -11.44 -20.05
N GLU A 198 18.87 -11.18 -20.91
CA GLU A 198 19.00 -10.28 -22.06
C GLU A 198 18.49 -8.89 -21.67
N PHE A 199 19.20 -8.22 -20.76
CA PHE A 199 18.77 -6.92 -20.21
C PHE A 199 19.72 -5.76 -20.57
N PRO A 200 19.88 -5.44 -21.88
CA PRO A 200 20.74 -4.34 -22.33
C PRO A 200 20.16 -2.99 -21.93
N GLU A 201 21.00 -1.96 -21.92
CA GLU A 201 20.65 -0.60 -21.47
C GLU A 201 19.37 -0.04 -22.13
N LYS A 202 19.09 -0.40 -23.38
CA LYS A 202 17.86 -0.01 -24.08
C LYS A 202 16.59 -0.51 -23.35
N ILE A 203 16.57 -1.77 -22.91
CA ILE A 203 15.44 -2.35 -22.17
C ILE A 203 15.40 -1.75 -20.75
N GLN A 204 16.56 -1.51 -20.12
CA GLN A 204 16.62 -0.84 -18.82
C GLN A 204 15.97 0.56 -18.85
N ARG A 205 16.29 1.37 -19.88
CA ARG A 205 15.71 2.70 -20.06
C ARG A 205 14.21 2.64 -20.35
N TRP A 206 13.77 1.65 -21.12
CA TRP A 206 12.34 1.44 -21.38
C TRP A 206 11.59 1.09 -20.10
N ALA A 207 12.09 0.12 -19.34
CA ALA A 207 11.53 -0.27 -18.04
C ALA A 207 11.52 0.90 -17.04
N TYR A 208 12.60 1.67 -16.97
CA TYR A 208 12.69 2.87 -16.14
C TYR A 208 11.58 3.89 -16.48
N ASN A 209 11.39 4.18 -17.76
CA ASN A 209 10.37 5.13 -18.20
C ASN A 209 8.96 4.61 -17.93
N LEU A 210 8.69 3.33 -18.17
CA LEU A 210 7.39 2.71 -17.89
C LEU A 210 7.05 2.78 -16.39
N LEU A 211 8.00 2.47 -15.51
CA LEU A 211 7.81 2.60 -14.06
C LEU A 211 7.55 4.05 -13.64
N LEU A 212 8.24 5.01 -14.26
CA LEU A 212 8.00 6.43 -14.00
C LEU A 212 6.61 6.88 -14.47
N GLU A 213 6.16 6.41 -15.64
CA GLU A 213 4.81 6.66 -16.14
C GLU A 213 3.75 6.05 -15.23
N LEU A 214 3.98 4.85 -14.69
CA LEU A 214 3.11 4.21 -13.69
C LEU A 214 3.04 5.02 -12.38
N ILE A 215 4.16 5.57 -11.93
CA ILE A 215 4.20 6.45 -10.76
C ILE A 215 3.35 7.70 -11.00
N TYR A 216 3.53 8.37 -12.14
CA TYR A 216 2.75 9.57 -12.48
C TYR A 216 1.28 9.27 -12.75
N PHE A 217 0.99 8.09 -13.29
CA PHE A 217 -0.36 7.58 -13.44
C PHE A 217 -1.05 7.54 -12.08
N VAL A 218 -0.47 6.90 -11.06
CA VAL A 218 -1.12 6.83 -9.73
C VAL A 218 -1.30 8.22 -9.09
N VAL A 219 -0.37 9.14 -9.33
CA VAL A 219 -0.36 10.49 -8.74
C VAL A 219 -1.19 11.50 -9.57
N GLN A 220 -1.77 11.09 -10.71
CA GLN A 220 -2.56 11.93 -11.61
C GLN A 220 -1.81 13.16 -12.13
N LYS A 221 -0.54 13.00 -12.52
CA LYS A 221 0.24 14.05 -13.17
C LYS A 221 0.42 13.75 -14.65
N GLU A 222 -0.02 14.68 -15.50
CA GLU A 222 0.04 14.57 -16.96
C GLU A 222 1.36 15.14 -17.53
N ASP A 223 2.11 15.92 -16.74
CA ASP A 223 3.37 16.53 -17.17
C ASP A 223 4.56 15.56 -17.01
N TYR A 224 4.71 14.63 -17.95
CA TYR A 224 5.85 13.71 -18.04
C TYR A 224 7.20 14.41 -18.30
N THR A 225 7.17 15.69 -18.70
CA THR A 225 8.34 16.47 -19.11
C THR A 225 9.16 17.01 -17.93
N LYS A 226 8.51 17.24 -16.78
CA LYS A 226 9.21 17.59 -15.54
C LYS A 226 9.49 16.31 -14.78
N LYS A 227 10.74 15.86 -14.76
CA LYS A 227 11.18 14.82 -13.83
C LYS A 227 10.98 15.34 -12.41
N ILE A 228 9.87 14.97 -11.79
CA ILE A 228 9.62 15.27 -10.39
C ILE A 228 10.63 14.43 -9.59
N PRO A 229 11.49 15.04 -8.76
CA PRO A 229 12.38 14.29 -7.88
C PRO A 229 11.56 13.30 -7.04
N LEU A 230 12.04 12.05 -6.91
CA LEU A 230 11.36 10.99 -6.15
C LEU A 230 10.93 11.44 -4.74
N ALA A 231 11.70 12.33 -4.11
CA ALA A 231 11.40 12.92 -2.80
C ALA A 231 10.11 13.75 -2.79
N GLU A 232 9.81 14.51 -3.84
CA GLU A 232 8.61 15.35 -3.96
C GLU A 232 7.36 14.53 -4.27
N ILE A 233 7.53 13.33 -4.86
CA ILE A 233 6.41 12.45 -5.21
C ILE A 233 5.66 11.99 -3.94
N ASN A 234 6.36 11.90 -2.81
CA ASN A 234 5.79 11.48 -1.54
C ASN A 234 4.80 12.48 -0.94
N GLU A 235 4.77 13.73 -1.39
CA GLU A 235 3.81 14.73 -0.90
C GLU A 235 2.42 14.57 -1.52
N TYR A 236 2.33 13.90 -2.68
CA TYR A 236 1.07 13.79 -3.39
C TYR A 236 0.11 12.77 -2.78
N VAL A 237 -1.18 13.03 -2.97
CA VAL A 237 -2.26 12.11 -2.63
C VAL A 237 -2.52 11.21 -3.83
N PRO A 238 -2.28 9.89 -3.73
CA PRO A 238 -2.52 8.97 -4.83
C PRO A 238 -4.02 8.77 -5.06
N ASP A 239 -4.37 8.50 -6.33
CA ASP A 239 -5.75 8.16 -6.70
C ASP A 239 -6.08 6.71 -6.34
N ARG A 240 -7.15 6.52 -5.56
CA ARG A 240 -7.52 5.21 -5.03
C ARG A 240 -7.92 4.22 -6.10
N ASP A 241 -8.56 4.67 -7.19
CA ASP A 241 -9.01 3.79 -8.26
C ASP A 241 -7.82 3.35 -9.12
N ARG A 242 -6.85 4.23 -9.36
CA ARG A 242 -5.58 3.88 -10.02
C ARG A 242 -4.71 2.96 -9.17
N GLN A 243 -4.62 3.19 -7.85
CA GLN A 243 -3.96 2.25 -6.93
C GLN A 243 -4.63 0.87 -6.94
N LYS A 244 -5.96 0.85 -7.07
CA LYS A 244 -6.75 -0.39 -7.16
C LYS A 244 -6.46 -1.12 -8.47
N LEU A 245 -6.37 -0.40 -9.60
CA LEU A 245 -6.01 -0.95 -10.90
C LEU A 245 -4.64 -1.64 -10.89
N LEU A 246 -3.62 -1.04 -10.26
CA LEU A 246 -2.29 -1.66 -10.17
C LEU A 246 -2.33 -3.06 -9.53
N ARG A 247 -3.16 -3.25 -8.50
CA ARG A 247 -3.33 -4.55 -7.83
C ARG A 247 -4.20 -5.49 -8.66
N GLU A 248 -5.35 -5.03 -9.15
CA GLU A 248 -6.31 -5.90 -9.86
C GLU A 248 -5.84 -6.34 -11.24
N GLN A 249 -4.95 -5.59 -11.88
CA GLN A 249 -4.34 -5.98 -13.17
C GLN A 249 -2.98 -6.66 -13.00
N GLY A 250 -2.57 -7.07 -11.79
CA GLY A 250 -1.31 -7.82 -11.59
C GLY A 250 -0.01 -7.02 -11.83
N ILE A 251 -0.07 -5.69 -11.91
CA ILE A 251 1.12 -4.84 -12.09
C ILE A 251 2.04 -4.95 -10.86
N LEU A 252 1.48 -5.01 -9.66
CA LEU A 252 2.28 -5.13 -8.43
C LEU A 252 3.09 -6.45 -8.39
N ASP A 253 2.53 -7.54 -8.89
CA ASP A 253 3.24 -8.83 -8.97
C ASP A 253 4.43 -8.76 -9.91
N ASN A 254 4.22 -8.18 -11.08
CA ASN A 254 5.29 -7.94 -12.03
C ASN A 254 6.40 -7.05 -11.44
N VAL A 255 6.03 -6.02 -10.67
CA VAL A 255 7.01 -5.18 -9.97
C VAL A 255 7.80 -5.98 -8.92
N PHE A 256 7.15 -6.86 -8.17
CA PHE A 256 7.86 -7.76 -7.24
C PHE A 256 8.78 -8.75 -7.95
N GLU A 257 8.35 -9.31 -9.09
CA GLU A 257 9.20 -10.17 -9.93
C GLU A 257 10.43 -9.40 -10.45
N MET A 258 10.27 -8.16 -10.91
CA MET A 258 11.38 -7.30 -11.29
C MET A 258 12.37 -7.03 -10.14
N ILE A 259 11.88 -6.99 -8.91
CA ILE A 259 12.73 -6.85 -7.71
C ILE A 259 13.40 -8.19 -7.33
N ARG A 260 12.72 -9.34 -7.52
CA ARG A 260 13.20 -10.66 -7.11
C ARG A 260 14.23 -11.25 -8.08
N ILE A 261 13.89 -11.33 -9.36
CA ILE A 261 14.65 -12.04 -10.40
C ILE A 261 16.14 -11.65 -10.43
N PRO A 262 16.54 -10.37 -10.27
CA PRO A 262 17.95 -10.00 -10.34
C PRO A 262 18.84 -10.67 -9.27
N PHE A 263 18.26 -11.04 -8.13
CA PHE A 263 18.94 -11.62 -6.98
C PHE A 263 18.65 -13.12 -6.79
N GLU A 264 17.82 -13.70 -7.63
CA GLU A 264 17.40 -15.11 -7.52
C GLU A 264 18.56 -16.04 -7.93
N TYR A 265 18.83 -17.03 -7.07
CA TYR A 265 19.86 -18.03 -7.33
C TYR A 265 19.22 -19.22 -8.03
N SER A 266 19.69 -19.55 -9.24
CA SER A 266 19.29 -20.76 -9.96
C SER A 266 20.42 -21.77 -9.89
N GLU A 267 20.10 -23.06 -9.71
CA GLU A 267 21.10 -24.15 -9.69
C GLU A 267 21.99 -24.15 -10.95
N ASP A 268 21.43 -23.72 -12.08
CA ASP A 268 22.09 -23.73 -13.39
C ASP A 268 22.79 -22.42 -13.75
N SER A 269 22.57 -21.32 -13.00
CA SER A 269 23.17 -20.05 -13.38
C SER A 269 23.32 -19.03 -12.23
N PRO A 270 24.42 -18.26 -12.18
CA PRO A 270 24.64 -17.26 -11.15
C PRO A 270 23.60 -16.12 -11.25
N PRO A 271 23.27 -15.44 -10.15
CA PRO A 271 22.34 -14.32 -10.16
C PRO A 271 22.83 -13.21 -11.11
N ILE A 272 21.89 -12.46 -11.68
CA ILE A 272 22.20 -11.36 -12.61
C ILE A 272 23.02 -10.28 -11.90
N LEU A 273 22.73 -10.07 -10.61
CA LEU A 273 23.44 -9.15 -9.74
C LEU A 273 23.82 -9.85 -8.44
N SER A 274 25.09 -9.76 -8.07
CA SER A 274 25.46 -9.94 -6.67
C SER A 274 25.16 -8.67 -5.88
N TYR A 275 24.84 -8.84 -4.59
CA TYR A 275 24.56 -7.72 -3.67
C TYR A 275 25.71 -6.69 -3.58
N GLN A 276 26.94 -7.10 -3.90
CA GLN A 276 28.14 -6.25 -3.86
C GLN A 276 28.34 -5.45 -5.15
N GLU A 277 27.97 -6.00 -6.30
CA GLU A 277 28.14 -5.35 -7.61
C GLU A 277 27.20 -4.15 -7.83
N LEU A 278 26.09 -4.07 -7.08
CA LEU A 278 25.10 -2.99 -7.20
C LEU A 278 25.64 -1.63 -6.73
N GLN A 279 26.73 -1.62 -5.96
CA GLN A 279 27.40 -0.42 -5.49
C GLN A 279 28.39 0.17 -6.52
N GLU A 280 28.64 -0.54 -7.62
CA GLU A 280 29.57 -0.09 -8.67
C GLU A 280 28.90 0.92 -9.63
N LYS A 281 29.61 2.00 -9.97
CA LYS A 281 29.15 3.06 -10.90
C LYS A 281 28.51 2.58 -12.22
N PRO A 282 28.95 1.52 -12.93
CA PRO A 282 28.34 1.11 -14.19
C PRO A 282 26.90 0.57 -14.07
N LYS A 283 26.37 0.34 -12.86
CA LYS A 283 25.02 -0.21 -12.63
C LYS A 283 24.02 0.82 -12.07
N GLU A 284 24.32 2.12 -12.17
CA GLU A 284 23.48 3.21 -11.64
C GLU A 284 22.05 3.20 -12.22
N LEU A 285 21.89 2.98 -13.53
CA LEU A 285 20.56 2.89 -14.17
C LEU A 285 19.71 1.75 -13.61
N PHE A 286 20.32 0.60 -13.32
CA PHE A 286 19.62 -0.54 -12.75
C PHE A 286 19.21 -0.28 -11.30
N ARG A 287 20.08 0.39 -10.52
CA ARG A 287 19.74 0.82 -9.16
C ARG A 287 18.57 1.80 -9.17
N ASP A 288 18.56 2.76 -10.08
CA ASP A 288 17.47 3.73 -10.21
C ASP A 288 16.16 3.08 -10.68
N LEU A 289 16.24 2.03 -11.52
CA LEU A 289 15.10 1.20 -11.86
C LEU A 289 14.52 0.50 -10.63
N LEU A 290 15.35 -0.12 -9.78
CA LEU A 290 14.89 -0.74 -8.54
C LEU A 290 14.29 0.28 -7.57
N ARG A 291 14.88 1.48 -7.46
CA ARG A 291 14.30 2.59 -6.68
C ARG A 291 12.90 2.96 -7.16
N ASN A 292 12.69 3.02 -8.48
CA ASN A 292 11.36 3.28 -9.04
C ASN A 292 10.37 2.14 -8.73
N CYS A 293 10.82 0.88 -8.75
CA CYS A 293 9.98 -0.25 -8.32
C CYS A 293 9.51 -0.06 -6.87
N TYR A 294 10.44 0.20 -5.95
CA TYR A 294 10.11 0.43 -4.53
C TYR A 294 9.24 1.67 -4.32
N GLN A 295 9.46 2.74 -5.08
CA GLN A 295 8.65 3.94 -5.04
C GLN A 295 7.21 3.67 -5.53
N LEU A 296 7.04 2.89 -6.59
CA LEU A 296 5.72 2.50 -7.08
C LEU A 296 4.97 1.66 -6.04
N LEU A 297 5.65 0.70 -5.38
CA LEU A 297 5.08 -0.08 -4.27
C LEU A 297 4.65 0.81 -3.10
N ARG A 298 5.48 1.80 -2.75
CA ARG A 298 5.20 2.77 -1.68
C ARG A 298 3.97 3.62 -2.00
N ILE A 299 3.90 4.20 -3.19
CA ILE A 299 2.76 5.04 -3.60
C ILE A 299 1.49 4.19 -3.73
N SER A 300 1.59 2.96 -4.21
CA SER A 300 0.45 2.06 -4.33
C SER A 300 -0.15 1.66 -2.97
N SER A 301 0.67 1.60 -1.90
CA SER A 301 0.25 1.22 -0.54
C SER A 301 -0.14 2.42 0.33
N LYS A 302 0.28 3.64 -0.03
CA LYS A 302 -0.02 4.86 0.72
C LYS A 302 -1.52 5.05 0.93
N ASN A 303 -1.95 5.14 2.20
CA ASN A 303 -3.33 5.32 2.64
C ASN A 303 -4.34 4.28 2.08
N TYR A 304 -3.89 3.08 1.68
CA TYR A 304 -4.77 2.05 1.13
C TYR A 304 -4.51 0.66 1.74
N ARG A 305 -5.31 0.31 2.75
CA ARG A 305 -5.16 -0.92 3.56
C ARG A 305 -5.04 -2.21 2.75
N LYS A 306 -5.85 -2.39 1.69
CA LYS A 306 -5.81 -3.60 0.85
C LYS A 306 -4.47 -3.77 0.13
N ASN A 307 -3.91 -2.67 -0.39
CA ASN A 307 -2.59 -2.71 -1.01
C ASN A 307 -1.48 -2.89 0.02
N GLN A 308 -1.65 -2.36 1.25
CA GLN A 308 -0.70 -2.61 2.33
C GLN A 308 -0.64 -4.10 2.71
N GLU A 309 -1.78 -4.77 2.83
CA GLU A 309 -1.82 -6.22 3.09
C GLU A 309 -1.14 -6.99 1.96
N TYR A 310 -1.45 -6.65 0.71
CA TYR A 310 -0.85 -7.25 -0.48
C TYR A 310 0.68 -7.13 -0.53
N VAL A 311 1.20 -5.93 -0.29
CA VAL A 311 2.65 -5.65 -0.29
C VAL A 311 3.31 -6.32 0.92
N ALA A 312 2.61 -6.44 2.05
CA ALA A 312 3.14 -7.08 3.25
C ALA A 312 3.31 -8.60 3.11
N ASP A 313 2.60 -9.28 2.20
CA ASP A 313 2.86 -10.70 1.94
C ASP A 313 4.28 -10.93 1.38
N HIS A 314 4.86 -9.91 0.75
CA HIS A 314 6.21 -9.91 0.20
C HIS A 314 7.26 -9.28 1.13
N PHE A 315 6.93 -9.09 2.42
CA PHE A 315 7.82 -8.41 3.38
C PHE A 315 9.20 -9.04 3.49
N CYS A 316 9.29 -10.38 3.47
CA CYS A 316 10.54 -11.12 3.55
C CYS A 316 11.50 -10.80 2.40
N LEU A 317 10.97 -10.58 1.18
CA LEU A 317 11.78 -10.18 0.02
C LEU A 317 12.37 -8.78 0.23
N MET A 318 11.59 -7.84 0.77
CA MET A 318 12.10 -6.49 1.00
C MET A 318 13.15 -6.45 2.12
N GLN A 319 13.01 -7.32 3.14
CA GLN A 319 13.98 -7.43 4.23
C GLN A 319 15.38 -7.84 3.78
N THR A 320 15.50 -8.73 2.79
CA THR A 320 16.82 -9.16 2.29
C THR A 320 17.56 -8.06 1.54
N GLN A 321 16.85 -7.03 1.10
CA GLN A 321 17.37 -5.95 0.26
C GLN A 321 17.64 -4.64 1.03
N ILE A 322 17.43 -4.63 2.35
CA ILE A 322 17.74 -3.46 3.19
C ILE A 322 19.25 -3.18 3.13
N GLY A 323 19.60 -1.91 2.90
CA GLY A 323 21.00 -1.46 2.88
C GLY A 323 21.60 -1.34 1.48
N LEU A 324 20.92 -1.83 0.45
CA LEU A 324 21.36 -1.77 -0.95
C LEU A 324 21.17 -0.40 -1.61
N ASP A 325 20.65 0.61 -0.89
CA ASP A 325 20.42 1.96 -1.41
C ASP A 325 19.41 2.00 -2.59
N ILE A 326 18.41 1.12 -2.53
CA ILE A 326 17.32 0.98 -3.50
C ILE A 326 15.95 1.39 -2.94
N SER A 327 15.91 2.10 -1.81
CA SER A 327 14.70 2.57 -1.12
C SER A 327 13.81 1.49 -0.49
N ALA A 328 14.32 0.28 -0.28
CA ALA A 328 13.60 -0.78 0.44
C ALA A 328 13.26 -0.38 1.88
N GLU A 329 14.18 0.29 2.58
CA GLU A 329 13.99 0.78 3.96
C GLU A 329 12.83 1.78 4.08
N GLU A 330 12.68 2.68 3.12
CA GLU A 330 11.62 3.70 3.10
C GLU A 330 10.25 3.04 2.86
N THR A 331 10.18 2.08 1.94
CA THR A 331 8.93 1.36 1.67
C THR A 331 8.50 0.50 2.86
N ILE A 332 9.44 -0.18 3.52
CA ILE A 332 9.14 -1.00 4.71
C ILE A 332 8.61 -0.12 5.84
N THR A 333 9.29 0.99 6.13
CA THR A 333 8.93 1.88 7.24
C THR A 333 7.57 2.53 7.06
N ASP A 334 7.26 3.00 5.84
CA ASP A 334 5.94 3.51 5.51
C ASP A 334 4.83 2.44 5.57
N LEU A 335 5.15 1.19 5.21
CA LEU A 335 4.19 0.07 5.23
C LEU A 335 3.81 -0.34 6.65
N VAL A 336 4.80 -0.36 7.55
CA VAL A 336 4.60 -0.70 8.96
C VAL A 336 4.09 0.48 9.79
N HIS A 337 4.26 1.72 9.31
CA HIS A 337 3.74 2.91 9.96
C HIS A 337 2.24 2.79 10.21
N ASN A 338 1.82 2.94 11.47
CA ASN A 338 0.44 2.79 11.93
C ASN A 338 -0.22 1.41 11.70
N ASN A 339 0.59 0.35 11.51
CA ASN A 339 0.10 -1.01 11.32
C ASN A 339 0.67 -1.99 12.35
N ARG A 340 0.02 -2.07 13.51
CA ARG A 340 0.46 -2.89 14.65
C ARG A 340 0.62 -4.37 14.30
N ASN A 341 -0.32 -4.93 13.52
CA ASN A 341 -0.27 -6.35 13.17
C ASN A 341 0.93 -6.69 12.29
N LEU A 342 1.31 -5.80 11.36
CA LEU A 342 2.49 -6.01 10.52
C LEU A 342 3.78 -5.86 11.33
N LEU A 343 3.84 -4.87 12.22
CA LEU A 343 4.97 -4.66 13.13
C LEU A 343 5.21 -5.90 14.00
N GLU A 344 4.19 -6.37 14.71
CA GLU A 344 4.32 -7.51 15.63
C GLU A 344 4.61 -8.84 14.91
N LYS A 345 4.14 -9.02 13.67
CA LYS A 345 4.32 -10.27 12.91
C LYS A 345 5.67 -10.34 12.18
N HIS A 346 6.16 -9.23 11.64
CA HIS A 346 7.28 -9.25 10.69
C HIS A 346 8.56 -8.55 11.19
N VAL A 347 8.51 -7.78 12.28
CA VAL A 347 9.70 -7.13 12.84
C VAL A 347 10.31 -8.04 13.90
N THR A 348 11.49 -8.57 13.62
CA THR A 348 12.26 -9.44 14.52
C THR A 348 13.61 -8.84 14.86
N HIS A 349 14.39 -9.54 15.71
CA HIS A 349 15.73 -9.14 16.09
C HIS A 349 16.67 -8.94 14.90
N LYS A 350 16.50 -9.72 13.83
CA LYS A 350 17.35 -9.65 12.65
C LYS A 350 17.23 -8.29 11.96
N GLU A 351 16.01 -7.78 11.77
CA GLU A 351 15.78 -6.51 11.07
C GLU A 351 16.29 -5.33 11.88
N VAL A 352 16.02 -5.31 13.20
CA VAL A 352 16.54 -4.27 14.09
C VAL A 352 18.07 -4.25 14.08
N SER A 353 18.70 -5.43 14.14
CA SER A 353 20.16 -5.54 14.05
C SER A 353 20.70 -5.04 12.71
N THR A 354 20.03 -5.36 11.59
CA THR A 354 20.38 -4.83 10.27
C THR A 354 20.29 -3.31 10.23
N PHE A 355 19.20 -2.69 10.70
CA PHE A 355 19.08 -1.23 10.76
C PHE A 355 20.19 -0.59 11.60
N ILE A 356 20.52 -1.17 12.75
CA ILE A 356 21.61 -0.69 13.62
C ILE A 356 22.97 -0.83 12.93
N SER A 357 23.22 -1.94 12.24
CA SER A 357 24.45 -2.13 11.46
C SER A 357 24.58 -1.10 10.32
N LEU A 358 23.46 -0.69 9.72
CA LEU A 358 23.43 0.32 8.67
C LEU A 358 23.67 1.72 9.23
N ILE A 359 23.20 2.03 10.45
CA ILE A 359 23.60 3.25 11.17
C ILE A 359 25.11 3.27 11.34
N HIS A 360 25.69 2.14 11.76
CA HIS A 360 27.14 2.03 11.96
C HIS A 360 27.94 2.19 10.67
N GLN A 361 27.48 1.61 9.56
CA GLN A 361 28.21 1.66 8.28
C GLN A 361 28.03 2.97 7.52
N LYS A 362 26.80 3.49 7.43
CA LYS A 362 26.47 4.67 6.59
C LYS A 362 26.51 5.99 7.36
N HIS A 363 26.37 5.97 8.69
CA HIS A 363 26.21 7.18 9.52
C HIS A 363 25.11 8.12 8.99
N ASP A 364 23.99 7.54 8.55
CA ASP A 364 22.79 8.26 8.12
C ASP A 364 21.79 8.31 9.27
N CYS A 365 21.41 9.52 9.67
CA CYS A 365 20.50 9.77 10.79
C CYS A 365 19.05 9.33 10.52
N ARG A 366 18.65 9.11 9.26
CA ARG A 366 17.28 8.68 8.90
C ARG A 366 16.91 7.32 9.48
N TYR A 367 17.89 6.44 9.66
CA TYR A 367 17.66 5.12 10.29
C TYR A 367 17.20 5.22 11.75
N PHE A 368 17.47 6.33 12.46
CA PHE A 368 16.85 6.56 13.78
C PHE A 368 15.36 6.88 13.68
N ASP A 369 14.93 7.61 12.64
CA ASP A 369 13.51 7.85 12.39
C ASP A 369 12.81 6.51 12.10
N TYR A 370 13.43 5.63 11.31
CA TYR A 370 12.89 4.29 11.05
C TYR A 370 12.76 3.45 12.33
N LEU A 371 13.78 3.40 13.18
CA LEU A 371 13.70 2.73 14.48
C LEU A 371 12.61 3.33 15.38
N SER A 372 12.42 4.65 15.32
CA SER A 372 11.37 5.35 16.06
C SER A 372 9.97 4.94 15.55
N ASP A 373 9.78 4.88 14.23
CA ASP A 373 8.50 4.49 13.62
C ASP A 373 8.16 3.01 13.88
N LEU A 374 9.16 2.15 14.08
CA LEU A 374 8.94 0.77 14.51
C LEU A 374 8.43 0.66 15.95
N CYS A 375 8.77 1.63 16.81
CA CYS A 375 8.42 1.59 18.24
C CYS A 375 7.04 2.20 18.56
N VAL A 376 6.42 2.93 17.62
CA VAL A 376 5.15 3.65 17.84
C VAL A 376 4.13 3.30 16.75
N CYS A 377 2.90 3.04 17.16
CA CYS A 377 1.79 2.84 16.24
C CYS A 377 0.57 3.62 16.69
N LYS A 378 0.06 4.53 15.84
CA LYS A 378 -1.10 5.40 16.14
C LYS A 378 -0.97 6.17 17.45
N GLY A 379 0.25 6.57 17.80
CA GLY A 379 0.56 7.32 19.03
C GLY A 379 0.69 6.46 20.30
N ALA A 380 0.54 5.14 20.22
CA ALA A 380 0.79 4.22 21.33
C ALA A 380 2.12 3.49 21.15
N ALA A 381 2.83 3.21 22.24
CA ALA A 381 4.07 2.45 22.20
C ALA A 381 3.82 0.96 21.91
N ILE A 382 4.80 0.33 21.26
CA ILE A 382 4.86 -1.14 21.10
C ILE A 382 5.98 -1.69 21.98
N SER A 383 5.60 -2.23 23.14
CA SER A 383 6.56 -2.64 24.18
C SER A 383 7.57 -3.70 23.69
N SER A 384 7.14 -4.66 22.88
CA SER A 384 8.01 -5.72 22.35
C SER A 384 9.10 -5.17 21.43
N THR A 385 8.75 -4.25 20.53
CA THR A 385 9.71 -3.61 19.62
C THR A 385 10.63 -2.65 20.37
N GLN A 386 10.09 -1.87 21.33
CA GLN A 386 10.92 -1.02 22.19
C GLN A 386 11.98 -1.83 22.95
N GLU A 387 11.60 -2.96 23.54
CA GLU A 387 12.53 -3.84 24.25
C GLU A 387 13.64 -4.33 23.32
N LEU A 388 13.27 -4.80 22.13
CA LEU A 388 14.22 -5.31 21.15
C LEU A 388 15.22 -4.24 20.68
N VAL A 389 14.73 -3.02 20.40
CA VAL A 389 15.59 -1.90 20.01
C VAL A 389 16.50 -1.50 21.18
N CYS A 390 15.99 -1.44 22.42
CA CYS A 390 16.80 -1.11 23.59
C CYS A 390 17.93 -2.13 23.80
N GLN A 391 17.62 -3.43 23.74
CA GLN A 391 18.62 -4.48 23.97
C GLN A 391 19.76 -4.43 22.97
N ASN A 392 19.49 -4.06 21.70
CA ASN A 392 20.50 -3.99 20.66
C ASN A 392 21.21 -2.63 20.60
N LEU A 393 20.47 -1.51 20.68
CA LEU A 393 21.00 -0.17 20.39
C LEU A 393 22.12 0.25 21.34
N PHE A 394 21.94 0.02 22.65
CA PHE A 394 22.88 0.46 23.68
C PHE A 394 24.18 -0.36 23.71
N GLN A 395 24.28 -1.45 22.95
CA GLN A 395 25.50 -2.27 22.86
C GLN A 395 26.50 -1.77 21.81
N HIS A 396 26.13 -0.79 20.98
CA HIS A 396 26.94 -0.33 19.86
C HIS A 396 27.48 1.10 20.06
N ASP A 397 28.73 1.33 19.62
CA ASP A 397 29.40 2.63 19.61
C ASP A 397 28.87 3.59 18.51
N ILE A 398 27.55 3.62 18.29
CA ILE A 398 26.89 4.50 17.30
C ILE A 398 26.26 5.74 17.93
N LEU A 399 26.10 5.75 19.26
CA LEU A 399 25.45 6.83 19.98
C LEU A 399 26.44 7.94 20.30
N ILE A 400 25.97 9.18 20.24
CA ILE A 400 26.70 10.35 20.73
C ILE A 400 26.51 10.42 22.24
N GLU A 401 27.62 10.34 22.98
CA GLU A 401 27.63 10.50 24.43
C GLU A 401 27.49 11.99 24.79
N THR A 402 26.71 12.28 25.83
CA THR A 402 26.46 13.64 26.30
C THR A 402 27.01 13.79 27.70
N LYS A 403 28.06 14.58 27.90
CA LYS A 403 28.74 14.72 29.20
C LYS A 403 28.66 16.15 29.70
N LEU A 404 28.49 16.30 31.01
CA LEU A 404 28.62 17.58 31.69
C LEU A 404 30.05 17.68 32.24
N ILE A 405 30.88 18.55 31.65
CA ILE A 405 32.27 18.76 32.05
C ILE A 405 32.44 20.23 32.41
N ASN A 406 32.83 20.54 33.64
CA ASN A 406 33.03 21.91 34.14
C ASN A 406 31.83 22.85 33.85
N ASN A 407 30.61 22.39 34.09
CA ASN A 407 29.36 23.11 33.77
C ASN A 407 29.20 23.48 32.29
N VAL A 408 29.81 22.71 31.38
CA VAL A 408 29.61 22.82 29.94
C VAL A 408 29.15 21.47 29.40
N VAL A 409 28.11 21.49 28.58
CA VAL A 409 27.60 20.28 27.92
C VAL A 409 28.47 19.99 26.70
N VAL A 410 29.09 18.82 26.69
CA VAL A 410 30.00 18.35 25.64
C VAL A 410 29.43 17.10 24.99
N LEU A 411 29.36 17.12 23.67
CA LEU A 411 29.02 15.96 22.85
C LEU A 411 30.31 15.23 22.48
N VAL A 412 30.35 13.92 22.68
CA VAL A 412 31.48 13.05 22.34
C VAL A 412 31.00 12.00 21.35
N TRP A 413 31.65 11.90 20.20
CA TRP A 413 31.29 10.95 19.14
C TRP A 413 32.53 10.33 18.45
N CYS A 414 32.32 9.17 17.82
CA CYS A 414 33.32 8.30 17.17
C CYS A 414 34.32 7.61 18.12
N LYS A 415 34.88 6.47 17.65
CA LYS A 415 36.00 5.75 18.27
C LYS A 415 37.26 6.61 18.49
N GLU A 416 37.37 7.75 17.79
CA GLU A 416 38.48 8.70 17.90
C GLU A 416 38.28 9.76 19.00
N HIS A 417 37.23 9.67 19.83
CA HIS A 417 36.91 10.62 20.90
C HIS A 417 36.86 12.09 20.43
N ARG A 418 36.27 12.33 19.26
CA ARG A 418 36.00 13.71 18.83
C ARG A 418 34.96 14.29 19.77
N SER A 419 35.25 15.46 20.31
CA SER A 419 34.35 16.15 21.22
C SER A 419 34.24 17.62 20.86
N LYS A 420 33.04 18.17 21.00
CA LYS A 420 32.79 19.61 20.95
C LYS A 420 31.74 19.97 21.99
N SER A 421 31.86 21.16 22.56
CA SER A 421 30.78 21.72 23.37
C SER A 421 29.56 21.99 22.50
N ILE A 422 28.38 21.88 23.10
CA ILE A 422 27.12 22.14 22.39
C ILE A 422 27.05 23.59 21.87
N ASP A 423 27.68 24.54 22.59
CA ASP A 423 27.79 25.93 22.18
C ASP A 423 28.69 26.14 20.96
N GLN A 424 29.80 25.39 20.87
CA GLN A 424 30.66 25.43 19.69
C GLN A 424 29.95 24.88 18.44
N ILE A 425 29.14 23.83 18.62
CA ILE A 425 28.32 23.28 17.53
C ILE A 425 27.25 24.30 17.13
N ALA A 426 26.57 24.93 18.10
CA ALA A 426 25.59 25.99 17.87
C ALA A 426 26.18 27.18 17.11
N TYR A 427 27.39 27.62 17.48
CA TYR A 427 28.12 28.63 16.73
C TYR A 427 28.46 28.16 15.31
N GLY A 428 28.84 26.89 15.14
CA GLY A 428 29.07 26.28 13.82
C GLY A 428 27.84 26.29 12.91
N LEU A 429 26.64 26.11 13.47
CA LEU A 429 25.37 26.24 12.73
C LEU A 429 25.15 27.66 12.20
N SER A 430 25.46 28.67 13.02
CA SER A 430 25.33 30.09 12.62
C SER A 430 26.22 30.42 11.42
N LEU A 431 27.36 29.71 11.32
CA LEU A 431 28.31 29.78 10.21
C LEU A 431 28.00 28.80 9.07
N LYS A 432 26.87 28.07 9.14
CA LYS A 432 26.44 27.04 8.17
C LYS A 432 27.51 25.97 7.87
N LYS A 433 28.29 25.57 8.88
CA LYS A 433 29.28 24.48 8.73
C LYS A 433 28.55 23.14 8.52
N SER A 434 28.82 22.47 7.39
CA SER A 434 28.17 21.21 7.01
C SER A 434 28.31 20.12 8.06
N ASP A 435 29.49 19.98 8.66
CA ASP A 435 29.78 18.93 9.63
C ASP A 435 29.00 19.12 10.93
N ASP A 436 28.95 20.35 11.43
CA ASP A 436 28.23 20.69 12.67
C ASP A 436 26.71 20.52 12.48
N ILE A 437 26.18 20.86 11.29
CA ILE A 437 24.78 20.59 10.92
C ILE A 437 24.51 19.07 10.90
N ARG A 438 25.39 18.27 10.29
CA ARG A 438 25.24 16.82 10.19
C ARG A 438 25.24 16.16 11.58
N ILE A 439 26.19 16.52 12.43
CA ILE A 439 26.31 15.99 13.80
C ILE A 439 25.08 16.35 14.62
N LEU A 440 24.60 17.60 14.53
CA LEU A 440 23.43 18.02 15.27
C LEU A 440 22.16 17.32 14.81
N ASN A 441 21.97 17.16 13.49
CA ASN A 441 20.84 16.41 12.95
C ASN A 441 20.88 14.96 13.43
N TYR A 442 22.05 14.33 13.44
CA TYR A 442 22.22 12.99 13.99
C TYR A 442 21.83 12.92 15.48
N TYR A 443 22.32 13.87 16.28
CA TYR A 443 22.02 13.96 17.70
C TYR A 443 20.54 14.25 17.99
N GLU A 444 19.91 15.14 17.22
CA GLU A 444 18.47 15.44 17.35
C GLU A 444 17.62 14.19 17.12
N ARG A 445 17.94 13.41 16.09
CA ARG A 445 17.25 12.16 15.74
C ARG A 445 17.48 11.07 16.79
N GLN A 446 18.69 10.99 17.35
CA GLN A 446 19.00 10.13 18.48
C GLN A 446 18.15 10.48 19.72
N LEU A 447 18.05 11.76 20.08
CA LEU A 447 17.21 12.20 21.22
C LEU A 447 15.72 11.92 20.99
N LYS A 448 15.23 12.09 19.76
CA LYS A 448 13.86 11.71 19.39
C LYS A 448 13.63 10.21 19.61
N LEU A 449 14.54 9.35 19.15
CA LEU A 449 14.46 7.91 19.40
C LEU A 449 14.49 7.60 20.90
N PHE A 450 15.37 8.24 21.68
CA PHE A 450 15.41 8.05 23.15
C PHE A 450 14.07 8.37 23.81
N SER A 451 13.42 9.46 23.39
CA SER A 451 12.10 9.82 23.94
C SER A 451 11.03 8.76 23.64
N VAL A 452 11.10 8.14 22.46
CA VAL A 452 10.19 7.08 22.01
C VAL A 452 10.48 5.74 22.68
N LEU A 453 11.75 5.40 22.91
CA LEU A 453 12.14 4.17 23.61
C LEU A 453 11.72 4.19 25.09
N ALA A 454 11.60 5.37 25.69
CA ALA A 454 11.12 5.55 27.07
C ALA A 454 9.60 5.75 27.18
N LEU A 455 8.88 5.83 26.05
CA LEU A 455 7.43 6.04 26.04
C LEU A 455 6.68 4.90 26.76
N ASP A 456 5.57 5.24 27.42
CA ASP A 456 4.71 4.31 28.17
C ASP A 456 5.48 3.52 29.25
N ARG A 457 6.38 4.20 29.97
CA ARG A 457 7.14 3.68 31.13
C ARG A 457 8.02 2.46 30.83
N GLN A 458 8.67 2.44 29.67
CA GLN A 458 9.64 1.41 29.34
C GLN A 458 10.94 1.56 30.16
N TYR A 459 10.99 0.90 31.33
CA TYR A 459 12.06 1.06 32.31
C TYR A 459 13.43 0.57 31.84
N LEU A 460 13.50 -0.33 30.84
CA LEU A 460 14.77 -0.75 30.28
C LEU A 460 15.54 0.45 29.68
N ALA A 461 14.84 1.31 28.94
CA ALA A 461 15.40 2.54 28.39
C ALA A 461 15.63 3.59 29.48
N ILE A 462 14.61 3.83 30.32
CA ILE A 462 14.65 4.89 31.35
C ILE A 462 15.86 4.71 32.29
N ASN A 463 16.12 3.49 32.75
CA ASN A 463 17.21 3.19 33.68
C ASN A 463 18.61 3.46 33.11
N ILE A 464 18.77 3.36 31.79
CA ILE A 464 20.01 3.67 31.09
C ILE A 464 20.08 5.19 30.83
N LEU A 465 19.03 5.74 30.22
CA LEU A 465 18.99 7.14 29.79
C LEU A 465 19.04 8.14 30.94
N CYS A 466 18.45 7.82 32.10
CA CYS A 466 18.48 8.73 33.25
C CYS A 466 19.89 8.91 33.86
N LYS A 467 20.80 7.96 33.63
CA LYS A 467 22.21 8.05 34.08
C LYS A 467 23.02 8.93 33.15
N GLU A 468 22.80 8.79 31.84
CA GLU A 468 23.51 9.55 30.80
C GLU A 468 22.99 10.99 30.67
N LEU A 469 21.69 11.20 30.80
CA LEU A 469 21.02 12.49 30.61
C LEU A 469 20.38 12.95 31.92
N SER A 470 21.16 13.61 32.78
CA SER A 470 20.66 14.18 34.04
C SER A 470 19.70 15.35 33.81
N ILE A 471 18.87 15.65 34.81
CA ILE A 471 17.91 16.77 34.77
C ILE A 471 18.66 18.11 34.57
N ASP A 472 19.76 18.32 35.29
CA ASP A 472 20.55 19.55 35.19
C ASP A 472 21.10 19.76 33.78
N LEU A 473 21.62 18.69 33.17
CA LEU A 473 22.13 18.71 31.80
C LEU A 473 21.01 19.05 30.80
N ILE A 474 19.85 18.39 30.92
CA ILE A 474 18.71 18.64 30.04
C ILE A 474 18.22 20.08 30.20
N MET A 475 18.10 20.59 31.42
CA MET A 475 17.68 21.96 31.69
C MET A 475 18.65 23.00 31.13
N MET A 476 19.96 22.76 31.22
CA MET A 476 20.97 23.62 30.58
C MET A 476 20.78 23.70 29.07
N CYS A 477 20.52 22.57 28.41
CA CYS A 477 20.24 22.54 26.97
C CYS A 477 18.91 23.23 26.62
N ILE A 478 17.85 23.02 27.39
CA ILE A 478 16.54 23.66 27.16
C ILE A 478 16.63 25.19 27.32
N ASN A 479 17.43 25.67 28.27
CA ASN A 479 17.59 27.10 28.54
C ASN A 479 18.57 27.81 27.60
N ASN A 480 19.35 27.08 26.80
CA ASN A 480 20.32 27.68 25.89
C ASN A 480 19.63 28.33 24.67
N PRO A 481 19.72 29.66 24.49
CA PRO A 481 19.08 30.37 23.39
C PRO A 481 19.78 30.16 22.04
N ASN A 482 21.02 29.69 22.04
CA ASN A 482 21.80 29.48 20.82
C ASN A 482 21.41 28.17 20.10
N LEU A 483 20.66 27.29 20.77
CA LEU A 483 20.25 26.00 20.20
C LEU A 483 18.96 26.12 19.38
N PRO A 484 18.83 25.36 18.27
CA PRO A 484 17.60 25.30 17.49
C PRO A 484 16.40 24.87 18.34
N TYR A 485 15.23 25.41 18.01
CA TYR A 485 13.97 25.04 18.69
C TYR A 485 13.65 23.55 18.56
N SER A 486 13.99 22.91 17.43
CA SER A 486 13.79 21.48 17.22
C SER A 486 14.55 20.62 18.23
N LEU A 487 15.81 20.97 18.50
CA LEU A 487 16.65 20.28 19.46
C LEU A 487 16.18 20.53 20.91
N ARG A 488 15.84 21.77 21.25
CA ARG A 488 15.27 22.10 22.57
C ARG A 488 13.97 21.34 22.82
N ALA A 489 13.12 21.22 21.79
CA ALA A 489 11.90 20.41 21.87
C ALA A 489 12.21 18.91 22.05
N ALA A 490 13.26 18.38 21.41
CA ALA A 490 13.70 17.00 21.62
C ALA A 490 14.14 16.76 23.08
N PHE A 491 14.91 17.68 23.66
CA PHE A 491 15.28 17.63 25.08
C PHE A 491 14.06 17.71 26.02
N CYS A 492 13.07 18.56 25.73
CA CYS A 492 11.82 18.61 26.49
C CYS A 492 11.07 17.27 26.44
N LYS A 493 11.02 16.62 25.27
CA LYS A 493 10.39 15.30 25.12
C LYS A 493 11.12 14.23 25.94
N VAL A 494 12.46 14.21 25.90
CA VAL A 494 13.25 13.30 26.74
C VAL A 494 13.02 13.57 28.22
N MET A 495 12.97 14.84 28.66
CA MET A 495 12.65 15.19 30.04
C MET A 495 11.28 14.63 30.45
N LEU A 496 10.28 14.79 29.57
CA LEU A 496 8.93 14.30 29.81
C LEU A 496 8.89 12.78 29.96
N THR A 497 9.46 12.03 29.01
CA THR A 497 9.33 10.56 29.02
C THR A 497 10.31 9.84 29.93
N VAL A 498 11.49 10.41 30.20
CA VAL A 498 12.53 9.76 31.04
C VAL A 498 12.43 10.17 32.51
N HIS A 499 12.12 11.45 32.80
CA HIS A 499 12.19 11.98 34.16
C HIS A 499 10.83 12.33 34.76
N ILE A 500 9.82 12.65 33.94
CA ILE A 500 8.48 13.02 34.44
C ILE A 500 7.53 11.80 34.43
N ASP A 501 7.37 11.11 33.30
CA ASP A 501 6.53 9.90 33.19
C ASP A 501 7.27 8.66 33.69
N ARG A 502 7.50 8.64 35.01
CA ARG A 502 8.13 7.54 35.73
C ARG A 502 7.54 7.45 37.13
N ASP A 503 7.65 6.29 37.75
CA ASP A 503 7.30 6.15 39.17
C ASP A 503 8.19 7.07 40.02
N PRO A 504 7.63 7.76 41.03
CA PRO A 504 6.30 7.56 41.64
C PRO A 504 5.18 8.46 41.08
N HIS A 505 5.35 9.14 39.94
CA HIS A 505 4.33 10.05 39.43
C HIS A 505 3.13 9.28 38.86
N GLU A 506 1.94 9.64 39.30
CA GLU A 506 0.68 9.02 38.88
C GLU A 506 -0.38 10.08 38.54
N PHE A 507 -1.36 9.66 37.75
CA PHE A 507 -2.51 10.50 37.44
C PHE A 507 -3.38 10.68 38.67
N ILE A 508 -3.49 11.91 39.16
CA ILE A 508 -4.39 12.27 40.26
C ILE A 508 -5.69 12.82 39.67
N PRO A 509 -6.86 12.20 39.92
CA PRO A 509 -8.13 12.72 39.45
C PRO A 509 -8.40 14.09 40.08
N CYS A 510 -8.77 15.07 39.25
CA CYS A 510 -9.06 16.44 39.70
C CYS A 510 -10.24 16.48 40.68
N VAL A 511 -11.23 15.60 40.50
CA VAL A 511 -12.40 15.48 41.37
C VAL A 511 -12.35 14.17 42.14
N ARG A 512 -12.22 14.27 43.46
CA ARG A 512 -12.38 13.12 44.37
C ARG A 512 -13.87 12.98 44.72
N LEU A 513 -14.51 11.95 44.17
CA LEU A 513 -15.93 11.63 44.41
C LEU A 513 -16.16 11.00 45.80
N SER A 514 -15.16 10.30 46.33
CA SER A 514 -15.15 9.77 47.69
C SER A 514 -14.37 10.69 48.61
N ARG A 515 -14.92 10.93 49.80
CA ARG A 515 -14.24 11.65 50.89
C ARG A 515 -14.44 10.88 52.18
N ILE A 516 -13.42 10.89 53.02
CA ILE A 516 -13.51 10.35 54.37
C ILE A 516 -14.23 11.38 55.23
N TRP A 517 -15.30 10.97 55.93
CA TRP A 517 -16.15 11.88 56.70
C TRP A 517 -15.36 12.71 57.74
N THR A 518 -14.38 12.09 58.39
CA THR A 518 -13.54 12.74 59.40
C THR A 518 -12.59 13.80 58.85
N GLU A 519 -12.37 13.84 57.53
CA GLU A 519 -11.48 14.80 56.86
C GLU A 519 -12.24 16.01 56.30
N ILE A 520 -13.58 16.01 56.38
CA ILE A 520 -14.39 17.14 55.94
C ILE A 520 -14.36 18.18 57.06
N PRO A 521 -13.78 19.38 56.84
CA PRO A 521 -13.75 20.41 57.86
C PRO A 521 -15.16 20.81 58.25
N SER A 522 -15.44 20.90 59.55
CA SER A 522 -16.69 21.45 60.07
C SER A 522 -16.77 22.94 59.73
N PHE A 523 -17.88 23.37 59.14
CA PHE A 523 -18.15 24.79 58.96
C PHE A 523 -18.50 25.41 60.32
N GLU A 524 -17.51 26.01 60.98
CA GLU A 524 -17.74 27.03 62.01
C GLU A 524 -17.64 28.43 61.40
#